data_AF-A0A9E2X0M5-F1
#
_entry.id   AF-A0A9E2X0M5-F1
#
_cell.length_a   1.000
_cell.length_b   1.000
_cell.length_c   1.000
_cell.angle_alpha   90.00
_cell.angle_beta   90.00
_cell.angle_gamma   90.00
#
_symmetry.space_group_name_H-M   'P 1'
#
loop_
_entity.id
_entity.type
_entity.pdbx_description
1 polymer ?
#
loop_
_entity_poly.entity_id
_entity_poly.type
_entity_poly.pdbx_seq_one_letter_code
_entity_poly.pdbx_strand_id
1 'polypeptide(L)'
;MKKLGIIALLTIFSLSCAMAQLVKVDQEVFGMDCAPCAYGLERGLKKMDGLERVKVSLNDGKAYLTLAPNNELTLQKIQKVVKNNGFSARNAEVTLKGELLKAGNEWKIKVNEETFKVSTDTSGDILTKLNPGKIRIKGWVKDVEDSELNGKWELQIIEIY
;
A
#
# COMPACT_ATOMS: atom_id res chain seq x y z
N MET A 1 26.71 38.70 21.59
CA MET A 1 25.30 38.27 21.42
C MET A 1 24.83 38.69 20.03
N LYS A 2 24.04 37.84 19.35
CA LYS A 2 23.68 37.78 17.89
C LYS A 2 24.50 36.69 17.19
N LYS A 3 24.23 35.41 17.47
CA LYS A 3 23.21 34.52 16.87
C LYS A 3 23.40 34.30 15.35
N LEU A 4 23.87 33.08 15.08
CA LEU A 4 23.50 32.14 14.01
C LEU A 4 23.43 32.66 12.57
N GLY A 5 24.46 32.33 11.79
CA GLY A 5 24.33 32.06 10.36
C GLY A 5 24.75 30.61 10.10
N ILE A 6 23.81 29.66 10.12
CA ILE A 6 23.98 28.33 9.54
C ILE A 6 22.88 28.16 8.51
N ILE A 7 23.15 28.65 7.30
CA ILE A 7 22.47 28.19 6.09
C ILE A 7 23.41 27.16 5.50
N ALA A 8 23.32 25.92 5.99
CA ALA A 8 23.88 24.76 5.30
C ALA A 8 22.73 24.11 4.54
N LEU A 9 22.44 24.71 3.38
CA LEU A 9 21.62 24.16 2.32
C LEU A 9 22.39 22.96 1.72
N LEU A 10 22.46 21.84 2.44
CA LEU A 10 22.91 20.57 1.90
C LEU A 10 21.68 19.79 1.51
N THR A 11 21.26 20.09 0.28
CA THR A 11 20.48 19.24 -0.60
C THR A 11 21.01 17.81 -0.56
N ILE A 12 20.45 16.98 0.33
CA ILE A 12 20.35 15.54 0.08
C ILE A 12 19.07 15.35 -0.73
N PHE A 13 19.01 16.00 -1.89
CA PHE A 13 18.05 15.73 -2.96
C PHE A 13 18.80 14.96 -4.05
N SER A 14 19.33 13.81 -3.68
CA SER A 14 19.84 12.85 -4.66
C SER A 14 19.97 11.50 -3.99
N LEU A 15 18.92 10.71 -4.12
CA LEU A 15 19.02 9.31 -4.53
C LEU A 15 17.60 8.83 -4.81
N SER A 16 17.19 9.04 -6.06
CA SER A 16 16.37 8.13 -6.86
C SER A 16 16.03 6.79 -6.17
N CYS A 17 15.10 6.80 -5.20
CA CYS A 17 14.22 5.66 -5.00
C CYS A 17 13.20 5.71 -6.13
N ALA A 18 13.69 5.53 -7.37
CA ALA A 18 12.85 5.44 -8.53
C ALA A 18 11.91 4.25 -8.30
N MET A 19 10.66 4.59 -7.98
CA MET A 19 9.44 3.81 -8.09
C MET A 19 9.21 2.68 -7.06
N ALA A 20 9.47 2.90 -5.77
CA ALA A 20 8.92 2.02 -4.73
C ALA A 20 7.52 2.52 -4.33
N GLN A 21 6.47 2.10 -5.05
CA GLN A 21 5.10 2.59 -4.89
C GLN A 21 4.06 1.49 -5.04
N LEU A 22 2.86 1.75 -4.51
CA LEU A 22 1.66 1.00 -4.88
C LEU A 22 1.27 1.35 -6.34
N VAL A 23 0.79 0.35 -7.08
CA VAL A 23 0.35 0.46 -8.48
C VAL A 23 -1.16 0.24 -8.59
N LYS A 24 -1.65 -0.81 -7.92
CA LYS A 24 -3.08 -1.14 -7.87
C LYS A 24 -3.42 -1.67 -6.47
N VAL A 25 -4.59 -1.30 -5.96
CA VAL A 25 -5.16 -1.81 -4.71
C VAL A 25 -6.63 -2.13 -4.93
N ASP A 26 -6.99 -3.39 -4.77
CA ASP A 26 -8.37 -3.85 -4.72
C ASP A 26 -8.71 -4.15 -3.26
N GLN A 27 -9.26 -3.15 -2.58
CA GLN A 27 -9.52 -3.18 -1.14
C GLN A 27 -10.92 -3.76 -0.87
N GLU A 28 -11.00 -4.82 -0.07
CA GLU A 28 -12.26 -5.32 0.45
C GLU A 28 -12.81 -4.35 1.50
N VAL A 29 -14.09 -4.04 1.40
CA VAL A 29 -14.78 -3.07 2.26
C VAL A 29 -16.03 -3.72 2.84
N PHE A 30 -16.07 -3.81 4.16
CA PHE A 30 -17.20 -4.35 4.91
C PHE A 30 -18.08 -3.22 5.47
N GLY A 31 -19.39 -3.48 5.53
CA GLY A 31 -20.41 -2.51 5.99
C GLY A 31 -20.98 -1.63 4.89
N MET A 32 -20.62 -1.87 3.62
CA MET A 32 -21.23 -1.19 2.48
C MET A 32 -22.47 -1.99 2.05
N ASP A 33 -23.65 -1.53 2.46
CA ASP A 33 -24.93 -2.20 2.22
C ASP A 33 -25.87 -1.40 1.30
N CYS A 34 -25.50 -0.15 0.97
CA CYS A 34 -26.35 0.76 0.24
C CYS A 34 -25.60 1.47 -0.90
N ALA A 35 -26.26 1.66 -2.06
CA ALA A 35 -25.65 2.32 -3.22
C ALA A 35 -25.21 3.78 -2.93
N PRO A 36 -25.98 4.60 -2.18
CA PRO A 36 -25.52 5.91 -1.73
C PRO A 36 -24.26 5.86 -0.85
N CYS A 37 -24.14 4.83 -0.01
CA CYS A 37 -23.00 4.59 0.88
C CYS A 37 -21.72 4.33 0.05
N ALA A 38 -21.84 3.46 -0.96
CA ALA A 38 -20.77 3.19 -1.93
C ALA A 38 -20.32 4.45 -2.66
N TYR A 39 -21.27 5.27 -3.10
CA TYR A 39 -21.00 6.55 -3.77
C TYR A 39 -20.29 7.56 -2.86
N GLY A 40 -20.68 7.63 -1.59
CA GLY A 40 -20.02 8.43 -0.55
C GLY A 40 -18.56 8.03 -0.38
N LEU A 41 -18.29 6.73 -0.23
CA LEU A 41 -16.92 6.21 -0.14
C LEU A 41 -16.10 6.54 -1.40
N GLU A 42 -16.67 6.33 -2.59
CA GLU A 42 -15.97 6.62 -3.85
C GLU A 42 -15.56 8.10 -3.93
N ARG A 43 -16.45 9.01 -3.54
CA ARG A 43 -16.13 10.44 -3.45
C ARG A 43 -15.05 10.73 -2.41
N GLY A 44 -15.05 10.04 -1.27
CA GLY A 44 -14.00 10.15 -0.25
C GLY A 44 -12.63 9.75 -0.79
N LEU A 45 -12.57 8.59 -1.44
CA LEU A 45 -11.33 8.06 -2.05
C LEU A 45 -10.83 8.95 -3.20
N LYS A 46 -11.72 9.46 -4.06
CA LYS A 46 -11.34 10.36 -5.17
C LYS A 46 -10.65 11.66 -4.75
N LYS A 47 -10.76 12.05 -3.47
CA LYS A 47 -10.06 13.23 -2.92
C LYS A 47 -8.61 12.94 -2.51
N MET A 48 -8.18 11.69 -2.54
CA MET A 48 -6.81 11.33 -2.19
C MET A 48 -5.86 11.65 -3.34
N ASP A 49 -4.83 12.45 -3.05
CA ASP A 49 -3.74 12.71 -3.99
C ASP A 49 -2.96 11.42 -4.27
N GLY A 50 -2.67 11.15 -5.55
CA GLY A 50 -1.94 9.96 -5.98
C GLY A 50 -2.82 8.80 -6.49
N LEU A 51 -4.15 8.97 -6.57
CA LEU A 51 -5.04 8.04 -7.27
C LEU A 51 -5.31 8.52 -8.70
N GLU A 52 -5.12 7.63 -9.68
CA GLU A 52 -5.45 7.86 -11.09
C GLU A 52 -6.91 7.45 -11.38
N ARG A 53 -7.33 6.29 -10.88
CA ARG A 53 -8.71 5.79 -11.05
C ARG A 53 -9.24 5.21 -9.75
N VAL A 54 -10.51 5.50 -9.48
CA VAL A 54 -11.25 5.01 -8.32
C VAL A 54 -12.61 4.50 -8.81
N LYS A 55 -12.94 3.27 -8.46
CA LYS A 55 -14.27 2.67 -8.64
C LYS A 55 -14.64 1.90 -7.39
N VAL A 56 -15.82 2.16 -6.84
CA VAL A 56 -16.38 1.36 -5.75
C VAL A 56 -17.49 0.47 -6.31
N SER A 57 -17.46 -0.81 -5.95
CA SER A 57 -18.45 -1.79 -6.35
C SER A 57 -19.12 -2.38 -5.12
N LEU A 58 -20.41 -2.08 -4.95
CA LEU A 58 -21.23 -2.67 -3.90
C LEU A 58 -21.36 -4.18 -4.09
N ASN A 59 -21.57 -4.63 -5.34
CA ASN A 59 -21.74 -6.04 -5.67
C ASN A 59 -20.50 -6.88 -5.33
N ASP A 60 -19.32 -6.32 -5.52
CA ASP A 60 -18.06 -7.01 -5.24
C ASP A 60 -17.59 -6.80 -3.80
N GLY A 61 -18.23 -5.90 -3.04
CA GLY A 61 -17.77 -5.47 -1.71
C GLY A 61 -16.37 -4.86 -1.74
N LYS A 62 -15.99 -4.18 -2.83
CA LYS A 62 -14.60 -3.76 -3.11
C LYS A 62 -14.48 -2.32 -3.61
N ALA A 63 -13.38 -1.68 -3.25
CA ALA A 63 -12.88 -0.46 -3.87
C ALA A 63 -11.67 -0.79 -4.75
N TYR A 64 -11.81 -0.55 -6.05
CA TYR A 64 -10.78 -0.74 -7.07
C TYR A 64 -10.02 0.56 -7.30
N LEU A 65 -8.74 0.56 -6.97
CA LEU A 65 -7.88 1.75 -6.99
C LEU A 65 -6.70 1.54 -7.92
N THR A 66 -6.57 2.40 -8.94
CA THR A 66 -5.34 2.53 -9.71
C THR A 66 -4.59 3.75 -9.23
N LEU A 67 -3.32 3.57 -8.87
CA LEU A 67 -2.50 4.66 -8.36
C LEU A 67 -1.72 5.33 -9.49
N ALA A 68 -1.56 6.65 -9.37
CA ALA A 68 -0.75 7.43 -10.28
C ALA A 68 0.73 7.02 -10.20
N PRO A 69 1.52 7.15 -11.28
CA PRO A 69 2.97 7.04 -11.20
C PRO A 69 3.56 8.03 -10.19
N ASN A 70 4.63 7.64 -9.51
CA ASN A 70 5.34 8.42 -8.49
C ASN A 70 4.46 8.86 -7.30
N ASN A 71 3.41 8.11 -6.97
CA ASN A 71 2.61 8.37 -5.78
C ASN A 71 3.34 7.95 -4.49
N GLU A 72 3.02 8.64 -3.40
CA GLU A 72 3.49 8.32 -2.04
C GLU A 72 2.35 7.76 -1.16
N LEU A 73 1.30 7.21 -1.79
CA LEU A 73 0.18 6.63 -1.07
C LEU A 73 0.57 5.31 -0.43
N THR A 74 0.04 5.11 0.77
CA THR A 74 0.26 3.91 1.58
C THR A 74 -1.06 3.17 1.73
N LEU A 75 -0.99 1.85 1.96
CA LEU A 75 -2.19 1.07 2.21
C LEU A 75 -2.90 1.57 3.48
N GLN A 76 -2.13 1.95 4.50
CA GLN A 76 -2.66 2.59 5.72
C GLN A 76 -3.49 3.84 5.41
N LYS A 77 -3.02 4.75 4.54
CA LYS A 77 -3.76 5.97 4.17
C LYS A 77 -5.08 5.62 3.47
N ILE A 78 -5.06 4.63 2.57
CA ILE A 78 -6.26 4.14 1.87
C ILE A 78 -7.27 3.57 2.89
N GLN A 79 -6.83 2.64 3.73
CA GLN A 79 -7.68 1.99 4.72
C GLN A 79 -8.22 2.98 5.77
N LYS A 80 -7.45 4.02 6.11
CA LYS A 80 -7.92 5.11 6.98
C LYS A 80 -9.06 5.91 6.34
N VAL A 81 -9.02 6.17 5.03
CA VAL A 81 -10.14 6.83 4.34
C VAL A 81 -11.37 5.92 4.34
N VAL A 82 -11.22 4.62 4.14
CA VAL A 82 -12.32 3.64 4.26
C VAL A 82 -12.95 3.72 5.67
N LYS A 83 -12.13 3.64 6.72
CA LYS A 83 -12.56 3.76 8.13
C LYS A 83 -13.25 5.09 8.43
N ASN A 84 -12.69 6.20 7.97
CA ASN A 84 -13.25 7.54 8.19
C ASN A 84 -14.60 7.76 7.48
N ASN A 85 -14.93 6.96 6.46
CA ASN A 85 -16.23 6.97 5.82
C ASN A 85 -17.24 5.99 6.45
N GLY A 86 -16.90 5.37 7.59
CA GLY A 86 -17.79 4.51 8.37
C GLY A 86 -17.74 3.03 8.00
N PHE A 87 -16.74 2.59 7.23
CA PHE A 87 -16.61 1.20 6.77
C PHE A 87 -15.37 0.51 7.33
N SER A 88 -15.35 -0.81 7.33
CA SER A 88 -14.16 -1.57 7.72
C SER A 88 -13.38 -2.00 6.48
N ALA A 89 -12.10 -1.62 6.38
CA ALA A 89 -11.19 -2.21 5.42
C ALA A 89 -10.83 -3.63 5.86
N ARG A 90 -10.89 -4.59 4.94
CA ARG A 90 -10.50 -6.00 5.14
C ARG A 90 -9.27 -6.33 4.29
N ASN A 91 -9.20 -7.53 3.70
CA ASN A 91 -8.07 -7.92 2.87
C ASN A 91 -7.93 -6.98 1.66
N ALA A 92 -6.72 -6.88 1.13
CA ALA A 92 -6.47 -6.14 -0.09
C ALA A 92 -5.62 -6.97 -1.05
N GLU A 93 -6.02 -7.05 -2.31
CA GLU A 93 -5.10 -7.47 -3.37
C GLU A 93 -4.31 -6.24 -3.81
N VAL A 94 -2.99 -6.33 -3.75
CA VAL A 94 -2.10 -5.22 -4.10
C VAL A 94 -1.18 -5.63 -5.24
N THR A 95 -0.98 -4.71 -6.18
CA THR A 95 0.16 -4.73 -7.09
C THR A 95 1.08 -3.59 -6.70
N LEU A 96 2.35 -3.89 -6.45
CA LEU A 96 3.32 -2.91 -5.97
C LEU A 96 4.67 -3.09 -6.65
N LYS A 97 5.43 -1.99 -6.65
CA LYS A 97 6.86 -1.97 -6.93
C LYS A 97 7.56 -1.58 -5.64
N GLY A 98 8.62 -2.30 -5.28
CA GLY A 98 9.28 -2.06 -4.01
C GLY A 98 10.72 -2.52 -4.00
N GLU A 99 11.36 -2.32 -2.86
CA GLU A 99 12.68 -2.86 -2.57
C GLU A 99 12.53 -4.09 -1.68
N LEU A 100 12.87 -5.25 -2.22
CA LEU A 100 12.90 -6.52 -1.51
C LEU A 100 14.20 -6.64 -0.72
N LEU A 101 14.06 -6.94 0.57
CA LEU A 101 15.13 -7.08 1.53
C LEU A 101 15.01 -8.44 2.20
N LYS A 102 16.16 -9.06 2.51
CA LYS A 102 16.23 -10.28 3.30
C LYS A 102 16.82 -9.97 4.68
N ALA A 103 16.06 -10.20 5.74
CA ALA A 103 16.49 -10.00 7.12
C ALA A 103 16.46 -11.36 7.85
N GLY A 104 17.62 -12.03 7.90
CA GLY A 104 17.69 -13.41 8.36
C GLY A 104 16.89 -14.34 7.44
N ASN A 105 15.86 -14.99 8.00
CA ASN A 105 14.96 -15.88 7.26
C ASN A 105 13.68 -15.18 6.76
N GLU A 106 13.51 -13.90 7.05
CA GLU A 106 12.33 -13.15 6.64
C GLU A 106 12.61 -12.33 5.38
N TRP A 107 11.64 -12.33 4.47
CA TRP A 107 11.60 -11.40 3.34
C TRP A 107 10.71 -10.21 3.68
N LYS A 108 11.17 -9.00 3.33
CA LYS A 108 10.45 -7.75 3.57
C LYS A 108 10.49 -6.91 2.29
N ILE A 109 9.38 -6.29 1.94
CA ILE A 109 9.29 -5.39 0.79
C ILE A 109 9.00 -3.99 1.31
N LYS A 110 9.91 -3.06 1.06
CA LYS A 110 9.72 -1.64 1.37
C LYS A 110 9.04 -0.94 0.19
N VAL A 111 7.95 -0.23 0.48
CA VAL A 111 7.17 0.53 -0.49
C VAL A 111 6.76 1.84 0.17
N ASN A 112 7.11 2.98 -0.41
CA ASN A 112 6.92 4.28 0.22
C ASN A 112 7.44 4.27 1.67
N GLU A 113 6.58 4.65 2.63
CA GLU A 113 6.86 4.66 4.06
C GLU A 113 6.47 3.35 4.78
N GLU A 114 6.02 2.33 4.04
CA GLU A 114 5.53 1.06 4.58
C GLU A 114 6.50 -0.11 4.32
N THR A 115 6.37 -1.13 5.16
CA THR A 115 7.09 -2.40 4.99
C THR A 115 6.11 -3.57 5.07
N PHE A 116 6.14 -4.39 4.04
CA PHE A 116 5.36 -5.61 3.91
C PHE A 116 6.26 -6.79 4.25
N LYS A 117 5.98 -7.52 5.32
CA LYS A 117 6.58 -8.83 5.57
C LYS A 117 5.97 -9.83 4.59
N VAL A 118 6.79 -10.60 3.90
CA VAL A 118 6.30 -11.67 3.04
C VAL A 118 5.76 -12.79 3.94
N SER A 119 4.50 -13.14 3.73
CA SER A 119 3.79 -14.16 4.50
C SER A 119 4.34 -15.55 4.17
N THR A 120 4.29 -16.44 5.18
CA THR A 120 4.61 -17.86 5.05
C THR A 120 3.67 -18.61 4.11
N ASP A 121 2.50 -18.03 3.81
CA ASP A 121 1.53 -18.59 2.87
C ASP A 121 1.96 -18.42 1.40
N THR A 122 3.07 -17.72 1.15
CA THR A 122 3.66 -17.58 -0.19
C THR A 122 4.22 -18.91 -0.67
N SER A 123 3.87 -19.32 -1.89
CA SER A 123 4.32 -20.60 -2.47
C SER A 123 5.86 -20.72 -2.49
N GLY A 124 6.39 -21.90 -2.18
CA GLY A 124 7.82 -22.19 -2.21
C GLY A 124 8.49 -21.89 -3.56
N ASP A 125 7.78 -22.12 -4.66
CA ASP A 125 8.27 -21.83 -6.02
C ASP A 125 8.46 -20.32 -6.27
N ILE A 126 7.70 -19.49 -5.56
CA ILE A 126 7.86 -18.03 -5.60
C ILE A 126 9.03 -17.64 -4.70
N LEU A 127 9.11 -18.21 -3.49
CA LEU A 127 10.16 -17.91 -2.51
C LEU A 127 11.56 -18.21 -3.04
N THR A 128 11.73 -19.27 -3.83
CA THR A 128 13.02 -19.62 -4.45
C THR A 128 13.48 -18.64 -5.54
N LYS A 129 12.55 -17.84 -6.10
CA LYS A 129 12.83 -16.82 -7.12
C LYS A 129 13.14 -15.45 -6.53
N LEU A 130 12.98 -15.28 -5.21
CA LEU A 130 13.23 -14.02 -4.53
C LEU A 130 14.73 -13.73 -4.42
N ASN A 131 15.13 -12.52 -4.83
CA ASN A 131 16.48 -12.00 -4.68
C ASN A 131 16.40 -10.53 -4.22
N PRO A 132 17.20 -10.08 -3.22
CA PRO A 132 17.15 -8.70 -2.76
C PRO A 132 17.35 -7.70 -3.91
N GLY A 133 16.64 -6.57 -3.83
CA GLY A 133 16.67 -5.53 -4.86
C GLY A 133 15.27 -5.10 -5.29
N LYS A 134 15.18 -4.39 -6.42
CA LYS A 134 13.89 -3.90 -6.92
C LYS A 134 13.03 -5.06 -7.40
N ILE A 135 11.77 -5.08 -7.00
CA ILE A 135 10.81 -6.09 -7.40
C ILE A 135 9.47 -5.45 -7.76
N ARG A 136 8.74 -6.10 -8.67
CA ARG A 136 7.32 -5.83 -8.91
C ARG A 136 6.55 -7.11 -8.67
N ILE A 137 5.52 -7.05 -7.84
CA ILE A 137 4.73 -8.22 -7.45
C ILE A 137 3.25 -7.90 -7.41
N LYS A 138 2.44 -8.96 -7.40
CA LYS A 138 1.06 -8.95 -6.93
C LYS A 138 0.94 -9.88 -5.73
N GLY A 139 0.10 -9.52 -4.77
CA GLY A 139 -0.14 -10.33 -3.57
C GLY A 139 -1.36 -9.92 -2.77
N TRP A 140 -1.72 -10.76 -1.81
CA TRP A 140 -2.79 -10.50 -0.85
C TRP A 140 -2.21 -10.00 0.47
N VAL A 141 -2.66 -8.83 0.90
CA VAL A 141 -2.46 -8.32 2.25
C VAL A 141 -3.65 -8.76 3.08
N LYS A 142 -3.42 -9.59 4.10
CA LYS A 142 -4.48 -10.03 5.01
C LYS A 142 -4.84 -8.92 5.98
N ASP A 143 -6.12 -8.80 6.28
CA ASP A 143 -6.61 -8.01 7.40
C ASP A 143 -6.06 -8.62 8.70
N VAL A 144 -5.13 -7.93 9.32
CA VAL A 144 -4.84 -8.16 10.73
C VAL A 144 -5.86 -7.31 11.45
N GLU A 145 -6.71 -7.91 12.29
CA GLU A 145 -7.63 -7.19 13.19
C GLU A 145 -6.82 -6.37 14.21
N ASP A 146 -6.11 -5.37 13.72
CA ASP A 146 -5.42 -4.36 14.47
C ASP A 146 -6.15 -3.06 14.20
N SER A 147 -6.90 -2.64 15.22
CA SER A 147 -7.59 -1.36 15.28
C SER A 147 -6.69 -0.20 14.85
N GLU A 148 -5.38 -0.34 15.07
CA GLU A 148 -4.38 0.74 14.99
C GLU A 148 -3.83 0.97 13.58
N LEU A 149 -4.07 0.08 12.61
CA LEU A 149 -3.49 0.17 11.26
C LEU A 149 -1.98 0.46 11.31
N ASN A 150 -1.21 -0.30 12.09
CA ASN A 150 0.16 0.03 12.50
C ASN A 150 1.22 0.07 11.37
N GLY A 151 0.83 -0.07 10.10
CA GLY A 151 1.72 -0.03 8.92
C GLY A 151 2.62 -1.27 8.76
N LYS A 152 2.41 -2.32 9.55
CA LYS A 152 3.09 -3.62 9.45
C LYS A 152 2.14 -4.60 8.79
N TRP A 153 2.44 -4.94 7.54
CA TRP A 153 1.56 -5.77 6.72
C TRP A 153 2.18 -7.15 6.51
N GLU A 154 1.36 -8.19 6.52
CA GLU A 154 1.75 -9.48 5.96
C GLU A 154 1.19 -9.63 4.55
N LEU A 155 2.08 -9.93 3.61
CA LEU A 155 1.77 -10.02 2.18
C LEU A 155 2.08 -11.40 1.66
N GLN A 156 1.06 -12.12 1.24
CA GLN A 156 1.21 -13.36 0.48
C GLN A 156 1.47 -13.02 -0.99
N ILE A 157 2.66 -13.30 -1.50
CA ILE A 157 2.97 -13.05 -2.92
C ILE A 157 2.29 -14.13 -3.77
N ILE A 158 1.56 -13.70 -4.80
CA ILE A 158 0.90 -14.61 -5.76
C ILE A 158 1.57 -14.59 -7.13
N GLU A 159 2.23 -13.48 -7.48
CA GLU A 159 2.84 -13.30 -8.79
C GLU A 159 4.04 -12.34 -8.69
N ILE A 160 5.12 -12.63 -9.43
CA ILE A 160 6.28 -11.75 -9.64
C ILE A 160 6.31 -11.40 -11.13
N TYR A 161 6.53 -10.13 -11.46
CA TYR A 161 6.64 -9.64 -12.84
C TYR A 161 8.08 -9.50 -13.30
#